data_AF-A0A965UV73-F1
#
_entry.id   AF-A0A965UV73-F1
#
_cell.length_a   1.000
_cell.length_b   1.000
_cell.length_c   1.000
_cell.angle_alpha   90.00
_cell.angle_beta   90.00
_cell.angle_gamma   90.00
#
_symmetry.space_group_name_H-M   'P 1'
#
loop_
_entity.id
_entity.type
_entity.pdbx_description
1 polymer ?
#
loop_
_entity_poly.entity_id
_entity_poly.type
_entity_poly.pdbx_seq_one_letter_code
_entity_poly.pdbx_strand_id
1 'polypeptide(L)'
;MLYNPNTGKRVKKPFNHITWAHKAIKDPTFSLGQCLFGEHLLIEKTKPVAIVESEKTAVVASVYLPQFIWVAVGSLTNLNAEKCSILKGRTVTLFPDLNGFEKWSNKAKELSHLATFTVSDLLERKATEDEKKQGFDLADYLIRFNYKAFTLPSAKDTEPLKPLIEVIPFKQPKSIDYFSKPEQPKPENWEQDILELENYFSGIALPTQPVKLTRCSTLTNCCLFIESHFAILKANQGKQAYLPYLNRLQELKQVLTNKFNIS
;
A
#
# COMPACT_ATOMS: atom_id res chain seq x y z
N MET A 1 3.66 15.93 0.84
CA MET A 1 2.65 15.25 0.00
C MET A 1 1.29 15.52 0.60
N LEU A 2 0.28 15.89 -0.20
CA LEU A 2 -1.06 16.24 0.28
C LEU A 2 -2.11 15.30 -0.34
N TYR A 3 -2.97 14.73 0.50
CA TYR A 3 -4.08 13.86 0.10
C TYR A 3 -5.41 14.45 0.55
N ASN A 4 -6.45 14.25 -0.27
CA ASN A 4 -7.82 14.61 0.09
C ASN A 4 -8.38 13.54 1.06
N PRO A 5 -8.81 13.93 2.27
CA PRO A 5 -9.24 12.96 3.28
C PRO A 5 -10.56 12.24 2.91
N ASN A 6 -11.40 12.83 2.06
CA ASN A 6 -12.69 12.25 1.68
C ASN A 6 -12.56 11.27 0.51
N THR A 7 -11.68 11.55 -0.44
CA THR A 7 -11.53 10.73 -1.66
C THR A 7 -10.31 9.83 -1.66
N GLY A 8 -9.36 10.05 -0.74
CA GLY A 8 -8.06 9.39 -0.74
C GLY A 8 -7.16 9.77 -1.92
N LYS A 9 -7.59 10.69 -2.80
CA LYS A 9 -6.83 11.11 -3.98
C LYS A 9 -5.81 12.19 -3.62
N ARG A 10 -4.65 12.14 -4.26
CA ARG A 10 -3.60 13.16 -4.09
C ARG A 10 -4.04 14.51 -4.65
N VAL A 11 -3.80 15.58 -3.90
CA VAL A 11 -4.06 16.96 -4.35
C VAL A 11 -2.90 17.41 -5.26
N LYS A 12 -3.22 17.81 -6.50
CA LYS A 12 -2.25 18.23 -7.54
C LYS A 12 -2.40 19.69 -7.99
N LYS A 13 -3.50 20.35 -7.62
CA LYS A 13 -3.81 21.74 -7.96
C LYS A 13 -3.82 22.59 -6.67
N PRO A 14 -3.40 23.87 -6.74
CA PRO A 14 -2.91 24.59 -7.94
C PRO A 14 -1.51 24.16 -8.39
N PHE A 15 -0.74 23.48 -7.54
CA PHE A 15 0.57 22.92 -7.87
C PHE A 15 0.77 21.57 -7.19
N ASN A 16 1.81 20.84 -7.60
CA ASN A 16 2.15 19.56 -6.99
C ASN A 16 2.73 19.75 -5.57
N HIS A 17 2.06 19.20 -4.55
CA HIS A 17 2.52 19.26 -3.15
C HIS A 17 3.56 18.19 -2.78
N ILE A 18 4.45 17.83 -3.72
CA ILE A 18 5.57 16.92 -3.47
C ILE A 18 6.86 17.63 -3.81
N THR A 19 7.81 17.52 -2.89
CA THR A 19 9.19 17.91 -3.08
C THR A 19 10.07 16.83 -2.48
N TRP A 20 11.21 16.62 -3.12
CA TRP A 20 12.25 15.72 -2.63
C TRP A 20 13.09 16.45 -1.59
N ALA A 21 13.39 15.79 -0.46
CA ALA A 21 14.20 16.38 0.60
C ALA A 21 15.55 16.88 0.08
N HIS A 22 16.25 16.08 -0.73
CA HIS A 22 17.53 16.48 -1.32
C HIS A 22 17.42 17.69 -2.25
N LYS A 23 16.29 17.89 -2.96
CA LYS A 23 16.06 19.10 -3.76
C LYS A 23 15.86 20.33 -2.88
N ALA A 24 15.19 20.18 -1.74
CA ALA A 24 15.01 21.25 -0.77
C ALA A 24 16.33 21.60 -0.06
N ILE A 25 17.15 20.58 0.25
CA ILE A 25 18.45 20.70 0.93
C ILE A 25 19.56 21.15 -0.03
N LYS A 26 19.36 21.01 -1.36
CA LYS A 26 20.32 21.36 -2.42
C LYS A 26 21.69 20.70 -2.26
N ASP A 27 21.69 19.44 -1.80
CA ASP A 27 22.93 18.68 -1.63
C ASP A 27 23.51 18.27 -3.01
N PRO A 28 24.68 18.78 -3.41
CA PRO A 28 25.29 18.47 -4.70
C PRO A 28 25.89 17.05 -4.77
N THR A 29 26.04 16.37 -3.63
CA THR A 29 26.61 15.01 -3.55
C THR A 29 25.55 13.92 -3.56
N PHE A 30 24.27 14.29 -3.47
CA PHE A 30 23.18 13.33 -3.39
C PHE A 30 22.94 12.63 -4.73
N SER A 31 23.20 11.32 -4.76
CA SER A 31 22.79 10.45 -5.86
C SER A 31 21.49 9.72 -5.50
N LEU A 32 20.45 9.93 -6.31
CA LEU A 32 19.15 9.29 -6.09
C LEU A 32 19.17 7.85 -6.63
N GLY A 33 19.40 6.87 -5.75
CA GLY A 33 19.18 5.45 -6.05
C GLY A 33 17.75 5.03 -5.72
N GLN A 34 16.96 4.64 -6.72
CA GLN A 34 15.58 4.17 -6.51
C GLN A 34 15.46 2.68 -6.84
N CYS A 35 14.97 1.89 -5.89
CA CYS A 35 14.60 0.49 -6.08
C CYS A 35 13.11 0.34 -6.47
N LEU A 36 12.69 -0.90 -6.73
CA LEU A 36 11.27 -1.22 -6.82
C LEU A 36 10.66 -1.25 -5.41
N PHE A 37 9.45 -0.71 -5.26
CA PHE A 37 8.68 -1.00 -4.05
C PHE A 37 8.39 -2.50 -4.00
N GLY A 38 8.60 -3.13 -2.85
CA GLY A 38 8.44 -4.58 -2.69
C GLY A 38 9.63 -5.41 -3.18
N GLU A 39 10.75 -4.80 -3.59
CA GLU A 39 11.93 -5.52 -4.10
C GLU A 39 12.45 -6.60 -3.14
N HIS A 40 12.40 -6.34 -1.83
CA HIS A 40 12.78 -7.30 -0.78
C HIS A 40 11.98 -8.63 -0.82
N LEU A 41 10.79 -8.64 -1.43
CA LEU A 41 9.96 -9.83 -1.59
C LEU A 41 10.47 -10.75 -2.73
N LEU A 42 11.32 -10.24 -3.62
CA LEU A 42 11.91 -10.99 -4.73
C LEU A 42 12.98 -12.01 -4.28
N ILE A 43 13.23 -12.13 -2.97
CA ILE A 43 13.96 -13.27 -2.41
C ILE A 43 13.24 -14.59 -2.73
N GLU A 44 11.91 -14.57 -2.79
CA GLU A 44 11.10 -15.71 -3.22
C GLU A 44 11.20 -15.86 -4.74
N LYS A 45 11.54 -17.07 -5.21
CA LYS A 45 11.82 -17.35 -6.63
C LYS A 45 10.75 -18.21 -7.30
N THR A 46 9.81 -18.80 -6.57
CA THR A 46 8.79 -19.69 -7.16
C THR A 46 7.63 -18.92 -7.78
N LYS A 47 7.18 -17.84 -7.14
CA LYS A 47 6.02 -17.06 -7.60
C LYS A 47 6.36 -16.17 -8.80
N PRO A 48 5.44 -15.97 -9.76
CA PRO A 48 5.57 -14.94 -10.79
C PRO A 48 5.55 -13.53 -10.19
N VAL A 49 6.14 -12.56 -10.89
CA VAL A 49 6.19 -11.15 -10.45
C VAL A 49 5.12 -10.34 -11.19
N ALA A 50 4.39 -9.51 -10.45
CA ALA A 50 3.44 -8.55 -11.01
C ALA A 50 3.92 -7.12 -10.72
N ILE A 51 3.96 -6.26 -11.74
CA ILE A 51 4.38 -4.86 -11.61
C ILE A 51 3.19 -3.94 -11.85
N VAL A 52 2.99 -2.98 -10.94
CA VAL A 52 2.00 -1.90 -11.05
C VAL A 52 2.68 -0.53 -10.96
N GLU A 53 1.97 0.53 -11.33
CA GLU A 53 2.53 1.89 -11.26
C GLU A 53 2.74 2.35 -9.82
N SER A 54 1.73 2.18 -8.95
CA SER A 54 1.73 2.73 -7.58
C SER A 54 1.92 1.70 -6.48
N GLU A 55 2.57 2.11 -5.40
CA GLU A 55 2.81 1.30 -4.20
C GLU A 55 1.50 0.90 -3.52
N LYS A 56 0.53 1.82 -3.48
CA LYS A 56 -0.83 1.58 -2.96
C LYS A 56 -1.45 0.37 -3.68
N THR A 57 -1.38 0.37 -5.01
CA THR A 57 -1.96 -0.69 -5.84
C THR A 57 -1.26 -2.02 -5.59
N ALA A 58 0.07 -2.03 -5.42
CA ALA A 58 0.81 -3.26 -5.13
C ALA A 58 0.38 -3.88 -3.79
N VAL A 59 0.20 -3.05 -2.76
CA VAL A 59 -0.26 -3.52 -1.44
C VAL A 59 -1.67 -4.09 -1.53
N VAL A 60 -2.61 -3.38 -2.15
CA VAL A 60 -3.99 -3.88 -2.31
C VAL A 60 -4.00 -5.18 -3.11
N ALA A 61 -3.32 -5.22 -4.26
CA ALA A 61 -3.28 -6.39 -5.11
C ALA A 61 -2.64 -7.62 -4.44
N SER A 62 -1.71 -7.43 -3.50
CA SER A 62 -1.12 -8.54 -2.75
C SER A 62 -2.12 -9.31 -1.89
N VAL A 63 -3.20 -8.66 -1.44
CA VAL A 63 -4.27 -9.28 -0.66
C VAL A 63 -5.22 -10.07 -1.55
N TYR A 64 -5.54 -9.54 -2.73
CA TYR A 64 -6.47 -10.17 -3.66
C TYR A 64 -5.81 -11.24 -4.52
N LEU A 65 -4.53 -11.10 -4.86
CA LEU A 65 -3.84 -11.99 -5.78
C LEU A 65 -2.52 -12.45 -5.16
N PRO A 66 -2.58 -13.27 -4.08
CA PRO A 66 -1.40 -13.68 -3.31
C PRO A 66 -0.48 -14.67 -4.06
N GLN A 67 -0.91 -15.16 -5.23
CA GLN A 67 -0.10 -16.00 -6.11
C GLN A 67 1.03 -15.24 -6.81
N PHE A 68 0.96 -13.90 -6.87
CA PHE A 68 2.02 -13.05 -7.42
C PHE A 68 2.85 -12.41 -6.30
N ILE A 69 4.11 -12.08 -6.64
CA ILE A 69 4.89 -11.09 -5.91
C ILE A 69 4.60 -9.73 -6.53
N TRP A 70 3.95 -8.84 -5.78
CA TRP A 70 3.59 -7.51 -6.25
C TRP A 70 4.69 -6.49 -5.94
N VAL A 71 5.15 -5.81 -6.98
CA VAL A 71 6.11 -4.71 -6.89
C VAL A 71 5.61 -3.47 -7.63
N ALA A 72 6.13 -2.29 -7.31
CA ALA A 72 5.76 -1.05 -7.99
C ALA A 72 6.95 -0.22 -8.45
N VAL A 73 6.79 0.49 -9.57
CA VAL A 73 7.82 1.35 -10.17
C VAL A 73 7.74 2.82 -9.71
N GLY A 74 6.58 3.23 -9.17
CA GLY A 74 6.30 4.55 -8.61
C GLY A 74 5.92 5.62 -9.66
N SER A 75 6.00 5.32 -10.96
CA SER A 75 5.60 6.18 -12.08
C SER A 75 5.68 5.41 -13.38
N LEU A 76 4.83 5.75 -14.35
CA LEU A 76 4.91 5.26 -15.72
C LEU A 76 6.32 5.39 -16.34
N THR A 77 7.07 6.44 -16.00
CA THR A 77 8.42 6.72 -16.52
C THR A 77 9.53 5.91 -15.87
N ASN A 78 9.25 5.25 -14.75
CA ASN A 78 10.27 4.58 -13.94
C ASN A 78 10.48 3.11 -14.30
N LEU A 79 9.72 2.58 -15.26
CA LEU A 79 9.96 1.25 -15.81
C LEU A 79 11.18 1.31 -16.76
N ASN A 80 12.36 0.99 -16.23
CA ASN A 80 13.63 1.09 -16.95
C ASN A 80 14.56 -0.10 -16.63
N ALA A 81 15.65 -0.21 -17.39
CA ALA A 81 16.60 -1.33 -17.30
C ALA A 81 17.31 -1.41 -15.94
N GLU A 82 17.68 -0.26 -15.36
CA GLU A 82 18.35 -0.19 -14.06
C GLU A 82 17.49 -0.84 -12.97
N LYS A 83 16.23 -0.41 -12.83
CA LYS A 83 15.29 -0.97 -11.85
C LYS A 83 14.88 -2.40 -12.16
N CYS A 84 14.77 -2.76 -13.43
CA CYS A 84 14.34 -4.10 -13.83
C CYS A 84 15.48 -5.13 -13.85
N SER A 85 16.73 -4.71 -13.64
CA SER A 85 17.90 -5.60 -13.63
C SER A 85 17.77 -6.73 -12.59
N ILE A 86 17.14 -6.44 -11.44
CA ILE A 86 16.87 -7.41 -10.37
C ILE A 86 15.87 -8.51 -10.79
N LEU A 87 15.12 -8.30 -11.86
CA LEU A 87 14.12 -9.22 -12.40
C LEU A 87 14.70 -10.19 -13.43
N LYS A 88 16.03 -10.24 -13.59
CA LYS A 88 16.67 -11.07 -14.61
C LYS A 88 16.24 -12.54 -14.50
N GLY A 89 15.77 -13.11 -15.61
CA GLY A 89 15.30 -14.49 -15.68
C GLY A 89 13.96 -14.77 -14.98
N ARG A 90 13.20 -13.73 -14.59
CA ARG A 90 11.87 -13.86 -14.01
C ARG A 90 10.78 -13.80 -15.09
N THR A 91 9.64 -14.41 -14.81
CA THR A 91 8.39 -14.15 -15.55
C THR A 91 7.66 -13.00 -14.87
N VAL A 92 7.42 -11.92 -15.62
CA VAL A 92 6.91 -10.66 -15.11
C VAL A 92 5.64 -10.26 -15.88
N THR A 93 4.55 -10.02 -15.16
CA THR A 93 3.33 -9.45 -15.71
C THR A 93 3.22 -7.97 -15.33
N LEU A 94 3.17 -7.10 -16.31
CA LEU A 94 2.95 -5.67 -16.13
C LEU A 94 1.45 -5.37 -16.12
N PHE A 95 0.99 -4.64 -15.12
CA PHE A 95 -0.37 -4.14 -14.98
C PHE A 95 -0.35 -2.60 -15.08
N PRO A 96 -0.33 -2.05 -16.30
CA PRO A 96 -0.29 -0.61 -16.52
C PRO A 96 -1.58 0.05 -16.04
N ASP A 97 -1.47 1.29 -15.55
CA ASP A 97 -2.63 2.16 -15.32
C ASP A 97 -3.32 2.49 -16.66
N LEU A 98 -4.55 3.03 -16.59
CA LEU A 98 -5.31 3.41 -17.77
C LEU A 98 -4.56 4.41 -18.66
N ASN A 99 -4.55 4.15 -19.97
CA ASN A 99 -3.75 4.86 -20.99
C ASN A 99 -2.23 4.62 -20.88
N GLY A 100 -1.79 3.70 -20.02
CA GLY A 100 -0.38 3.29 -19.88
C GLY A 100 -0.01 2.07 -20.72
N PHE A 101 -1.00 1.35 -21.26
CA PHE A 101 -0.81 0.04 -21.91
C PHE A 101 0.19 0.07 -23.07
N GLU A 102 0.03 1.00 -24.01
CA GLU A 102 0.91 1.10 -25.18
C GLU A 102 2.36 1.41 -24.77
N LYS A 103 2.54 2.36 -23.85
CA LYS A 103 3.87 2.76 -23.35
C LYS A 103 4.57 1.61 -22.65
N TRP A 104 3.85 0.89 -21.79
CA TRP A 104 4.40 -0.26 -21.08
C TRP A 104 4.64 -1.47 -22.00
N SER A 105 3.82 -1.64 -23.03
CA SER A 105 4.06 -2.65 -24.08
C SER A 105 5.35 -2.38 -24.85
N ASN A 106 5.62 -1.12 -25.19
CA ASN A 106 6.88 -0.74 -25.84
C ASN A 106 8.07 -0.93 -24.89
N LYS A 107 7.94 -0.53 -23.61
CA LYS A 107 8.98 -0.78 -22.60
C LYS A 107 9.23 -2.26 -22.34
N ALA A 108 8.21 -3.10 -22.33
CA ALA A 108 8.35 -4.55 -22.21
C ALA A 108 9.20 -5.14 -23.34
N LYS A 109 9.03 -4.64 -24.58
CA LYS A 109 9.85 -5.04 -25.72
C LYS A 109 11.31 -4.60 -25.54
N GLU A 110 11.54 -3.34 -25.15
CA GLU A 110 12.88 -2.81 -24.88
C GLU A 110 13.62 -3.62 -23.79
N LEU A 111 12.89 -4.03 -22.75
CA LEU A 111 13.44 -4.73 -21.58
C LEU A 111 13.44 -6.26 -21.72
N SER A 112 12.98 -6.81 -22.85
CA SER A 112 12.85 -8.26 -23.08
C SER A 112 14.16 -9.05 -22.93
N HIS A 113 15.31 -8.38 -23.09
CA HIS A 113 16.63 -8.96 -22.87
C HIS A 113 16.94 -9.23 -21.38
N LEU A 114 16.22 -8.62 -20.45
CA LEU A 114 16.39 -8.81 -19.00
C LEU A 114 15.51 -9.96 -18.49
N ALA A 115 14.21 -9.92 -18.82
CA ALA A 115 13.21 -10.81 -18.26
C ALA A 115 12.08 -11.08 -19.26
N THR A 116 11.27 -12.10 -18.99
CA THR A 116 10.08 -12.38 -19.80
C THR A 116 8.94 -11.49 -19.33
N PHE A 117 8.61 -10.47 -20.12
CA PHE A 117 7.53 -9.54 -19.82
C PHE A 117 6.25 -9.90 -20.58
N THR A 118 5.11 -9.82 -19.89
CA THR A 118 3.77 -9.82 -20.48
C THR A 118 3.04 -8.59 -19.99
N VAL A 119 2.26 -7.93 -20.85
CA VAL A 119 1.48 -6.74 -20.46
C VAL A 119 0.01 -7.10 -20.40
N SER A 120 -0.61 -6.85 -19.25
CA SER A 120 -2.03 -7.09 -19.04
C SER A 120 -2.85 -5.98 -19.70
N ASP A 121 -3.79 -6.37 -20.56
CA ASP A 121 -4.77 -5.50 -21.20
C ASP A 121 -6.08 -5.39 -20.39
N LEU A 122 -6.07 -5.86 -19.14
CA LEU A 122 -7.26 -5.97 -18.29
C LEU A 122 -7.99 -4.64 -18.14
N LEU A 123 -7.27 -3.57 -17.80
CA LEU A 123 -7.86 -2.26 -17.59
C LEU A 123 -8.35 -1.64 -18.91
N GLU A 124 -7.61 -1.81 -20.01
CA GLU A 124 -8.01 -1.32 -21.33
C GLU A 124 -9.33 -1.94 -21.81
N ARG A 125 -9.52 -3.24 -21.57
CA ARG A 125 -10.74 -3.96 -21.98
C ARG A 125 -11.93 -3.74 -21.05
N LYS A 126 -11.68 -3.48 -19.76
CA LYS A 126 -12.74 -3.44 -18.75
C LYS A 126 -13.18 -2.03 -18.39
N ALA A 127 -12.33 -1.02 -18.55
CA ALA A 127 -12.66 0.32 -18.13
C ALA A 127 -13.66 1.00 -19.06
N THR A 128 -14.70 1.58 -18.47
CA THR A 128 -15.60 2.49 -19.19
C THR A 128 -14.91 3.82 -19.47
N GLU A 129 -15.44 4.60 -20.41
CA GLU A 129 -14.90 5.93 -20.72
C GLU A 129 -14.90 6.88 -19.51
N ASP A 130 -15.87 6.74 -18.61
CA ASP A 130 -15.91 7.53 -17.39
C ASP A 130 -14.88 7.06 -16.35
N GLU A 131 -14.60 5.77 -16.25
CA GLU A 131 -13.53 5.23 -15.40
C GLU A 131 -12.15 5.66 -15.93
N LYS A 132 -11.97 5.69 -17.26
CA LYS A 132 -10.77 6.24 -17.91
C LYS A 132 -10.56 7.72 -17.59
N LYS A 133 -11.62 8.54 -17.67
CA LYS A 133 -11.55 9.96 -17.29
C LYS A 133 -11.24 10.15 -15.80
N GLN A 134 -11.72 9.25 -14.94
CA GLN A 134 -11.45 9.29 -13.51
C GLN A 134 -10.05 8.75 -13.13
N GLY A 135 -9.36 8.11 -14.08
CA GLY A 135 -8.02 7.56 -13.93
C GLY A 135 -7.99 6.37 -12.97
N PHE A 136 -8.94 5.44 -13.13
CA PHE A 136 -9.00 4.25 -12.27
C PHE A 136 -7.77 3.36 -12.48
N ASP A 137 -7.27 2.83 -11.37
CA ASP A 137 -6.17 1.87 -11.33
C ASP A 137 -6.69 0.46 -10.98
N LEU A 138 -5.81 -0.54 -11.00
CA LEU A 138 -6.17 -1.92 -10.68
C LEU A 138 -6.82 -2.06 -9.29
N ALA A 139 -6.37 -1.28 -8.30
CA ALA A 139 -6.92 -1.36 -6.94
C ALA A 139 -8.37 -0.87 -6.90
N ASP A 140 -8.72 0.16 -7.67
CA ASP A 140 -10.09 0.68 -7.76
C ASP A 140 -11.10 -0.37 -8.28
N TYR A 141 -10.62 -1.38 -9.02
CA TYR A 141 -11.43 -2.54 -9.42
C TYR A 141 -11.45 -3.62 -8.35
N LEU A 142 -10.29 -3.97 -7.78
CA LEU A 142 -10.17 -5.05 -6.78
C LEU A 142 -11.05 -4.78 -5.55
N ILE A 143 -11.07 -3.55 -5.05
CA ILE A 143 -11.83 -3.19 -3.84
C ILE A 143 -13.34 -3.30 -3.99
N ARG A 144 -13.86 -3.49 -5.21
CA ARG A 144 -15.29 -3.73 -5.44
C ARG A 144 -15.72 -5.16 -5.11
N PHE A 145 -14.75 -6.05 -4.88
CA PHE A 145 -15.00 -7.45 -4.60
C PHE A 145 -14.58 -7.83 -3.18
N ASN A 146 -15.14 -8.92 -2.67
CA ASN A 146 -14.69 -9.49 -1.39
C ASN A 146 -13.37 -10.25 -1.62
N TYR A 147 -12.27 -9.79 -0.98
CA TYR A 147 -10.96 -10.42 -1.12
C TYR A 147 -10.94 -11.91 -0.78
N LYS A 148 -11.82 -12.39 0.11
CA LYS A 148 -11.93 -13.81 0.46
C LYS A 148 -12.27 -14.69 -0.74
N ALA A 149 -13.00 -14.14 -1.72
CA ALA A 149 -13.34 -14.85 -2.95
C ALA A 149 -12.12 -15.15 -3.83
N PHE A 150 -11.00 -14.46 -3.62
CA PHE A 150 -9.76 -14.67 -4.37
C PHE A 150 -8.74 -15.53 -3.64
N THR A 151 -8.90 -15.69 -2.32
CA THR A 151 -7.96 -16.46 -1.48
C THR A 151 -8.42 -17.88 -1.20
N LEU A 152 -9.69 -18.21 -1.48
CA LEU A 152 -10.20 -19.57 -1.30
C LEU A 152 -9.67 -20.49 -2.40
N PRO A 153 -9.03 -21.62 -2.05
CA PRO A 153 -8.71 -22.63 -3.05
C PRO A 153 -10.03 -23.12 -3.66
N SER A 154 -10.22 -22.87 -4.95
CA SER A 154 -11.30 -23.50 -5.70
C SER A 154 -11.06 -25.01 -5.64
N ALA A 155 -12.05 -25.78 -5.20
CA ALA A 155 -11.98 -27.23 -5.04
C ALA A 155 -11.86 -28.01 -6.38
N LYS A 156 -11.20 -27.43 -7.40
CA LYS A 156 -11.07 -27.98 -8.76
C LYS A 156 -9.64 -28.00 -9.32
N ASP A 157 -8.62 -27.76 -8.51
CA ASP A 157 -7.23 -27.75 -9.00
C ASP A 157 -6.54 -29.11 -8.80
N THR A 158 -7.04 -30.12 -9.51
CA THR A 158 -6.26 -31.32 -9.90
C THR A 158 -6.33 -31.48 -11.40
N GLU A 159 -5.69 -30.60 -12.16
CA GLU A 159 -5.13 -30.89 -13.49
C GLU A 159 -3.99 -29.90 -13.80
N PRO A 160 -2.95 -30.33 -14.55
CA PRO A 160 -1.77 -29.49 -14.81
C PRO A 160 -2.12 -28.28 -15.68
N LEU A 161 -1.73 -27.10 -15.21
CA LEU A 161 -1.92 -25.79 -15.84
C LEU A 161 -1.37 -25.74 -17.28
N LYS A 162 -2.27 -25.80 -18.26
CA LYS A 162 -2.06 -25.21 -19.60
C LYS A 162 -2.36 -23.70 -19.53
N PRO A 163 -1.77 -22.86 -20.42
CA PRO A 163 -1.94 -21.41 -20.33
C PRO A 163 -3.39 -21.02 -20.63
N LEU A 164 -4.13 -20.67 -19.58
CA LEU A 164 -5.51 -20.21 -19.67
C LEU A 164 -5.56 -18.71 -19.99
N ILE A 165 -5.48 -18.38 -21.27
CA ILE A 165 -6.21 -17.24 -21.82
C ILE A 165 -7.18 -17.81 -22.85
N GLU A 166 -8.36 -18.23 -22.39
CA GLU A 166 -9.55 -18.26 -23.24
C GLU A 166 -10.76 -17.79 -22.41
N VAL A 167 -11.46 -16.84 -23.00
CA VAL A 167 -12.48 -15.98 -22.40
C VAL A 167 -13.78 -16.77 -22.22
N ILE A 168 -14.26 -16.92 -20.99
CA ILE A 168 -15.67 -17.30 -20.75
C ILE A 168 -16.52 -16.01 -20.75
N PRO A 169 -17.59 -15.91 -21.56
CA PRO A 169 -18.49 -14.77 -21.52
C PRO A 169 -19.28 -14.79 -20.20
N PHE A 170 -19.03 -13.80 -19.36
CA PHE A 170 -19.78 -13.60 -18.12
C PHE A 170 -21.12 -12.92 -18.44
N LYS A 171 -22.23 -13.60 -18.15
CA LYS A 171 -23.57 -12.99 -18.18
C LYS A 171 -23.66 -11.94 -17.07
N GLN A 172 -24.04 -10.72 -17.44
CA GLN A 172 -24.25 -9.62 -16.50
C GLN A 172 -25.20 -10.04 -15.37
N PRO A 173 -24.76 -9.99 -14.09
CA PRO A 173 -25.66 -9.97 -12.97
C PRO A 173 -26.42 -8.64 -13.01
N LYS A 174 -27.71 -8.71 -12.75
CA LYS A 174 -28.57 -7.53 -12.57
C LYS A 174 -27.96 -6.61 -11.51
N SER A 175 -28.07 -5.31 -11.74
CA SER A 175 -27.69 -4.26 -10.80
C SER A 175 -28.34 -4.54 -9.44
N ILE A 176 -27.54 -4.89 -8.45
CA ILE A 176 -27.96 -4.83 -7.06
C ILE A 176 -27.30 -3.57 -6.51
N ASP A 177 -28.13 -2.58 -6.18
CA ASP A 177 -27.73 -1.35 -5.53
C ASP A 177 -27.18 -1.65 -4.13
N TYR A 178 -25.90 -2.02 -4.05
CA TYR A 178 -25.16 -2.11 -2.79
C TYR A 178 -24.41 -0.80 -2.53
N PHE A 179 -25.14 0.31 -2.49
CA PHE A 179 -24.76 1.45 -1.67
C PHE A 179 -25.66 1.51 -0.44
N SER A 180 -25.67 0.43 0.34
CA SER A 180 -25.91 0.61 1.77
C SER A 180 -24.64 1.27 2.31
N LYS A 181 -24.76 2.56 2.62
CA LYS A 181 -23.83 3.34 3.44
C LYS A 181 -23.23 2.41 4.50
N PRO A 182 -21.90 2.24 4.61
CA PRO A 182 -21.37 1.51 5.76
C PRO A 182 -21.93 2.22 6.99
N GLU A 183 -22.63 1.45 7.83
CA GLU A 183 -23.02 1.92 9.15
C GLU A 183 -21.75 2.47 9.78
N GLN A 184 -21.74 3.79 9.97
CA GLN A 184 -20.66 4.45 10.68
C GLN A 184 -20.59 3.75 12.04
N PRO A 185 -19.47 3.10 12.40
CA PRO A 185 -19.32 2.62 13.76
C PRO A 185 -19.59 3.82 14.68
N LYS A 186 -20.44 3.60 15.68
CA LYS A 186 -20.71 4.61 16.72
C LYS A 186 -19.37 5.21 17.15
N PRO A 187 -19.28 6.54 17.34
CA PRO A 187 -18.04 7.16 17.79
C PRO A 187 -17.64 6.51 19.10
N GLU A 188 -16.62 5.65 19.06
CA GLU A 188 -15.95 5.17 20.26
C GLU A 188 -15.35 6.39 20.92
N ASN A 189 -15.83 6.69 22.13
CA ASN A 189 -15.31 7.81 22.88
C ASN A 189 -13.96 7.41 23.49
N TRP A 190 -12.88 7.68 22.75
CA TRP A 190 -11.50 7.44 23.19
C TRP A 190 -11.03 8.36 24.31
N GLU A 191 -11.87 9.28 24.82
CA GLU A 191 -11.51 10.17 25.92
C GLU A 191 -11.04 9.41 27.15
N GLN A 192 -11.70 8.30 27.48
CA GLN A 192 -11.32 7.47 28.63
C GLN A 192 -9.95 6.81 28.42
N ASP A 193 -9.71 6.24 27.23
CA ASP A 193 -8.43 5.61 26.89
C ASP A 193 -7.28 6.62 26.87
N ILE A 194 -7.52 7.82 26.33
CA ILE A 194 -6.54 8.90 26.30
C ILE A 194 -6.19 9.32 27.73
N LEU A 195 -7.20 9.53 28.58
CA LEU A 195 -7.01 9.95 29.97
C LEU A 195 -6.27 8.89 30.79
N GLU A 196 -6.57 7.60 30.58
CA GLU A 196 -5.85 6.49 31.21
C GLU A 196 -4.37 6.48 30.81
N LEU A 197 -4.08 6.68 29.52
CA LEU A 197 -2.71 6.71 29.02
C LEU A 197 -1.95 7.95 29.52
N GLU A 198 -2.59 9.12 29.60
CA GLU A 198 -1.97 10.33 30.14
C GLU A 198 -1.58 10.16 31.61
N ASN A 199 -2.47 9.57 32.42
CA ASN A 199 -2.20 9.25 33.82
C ASN A 199 -1.05 8.23 33.95
N TYR A 200 -1.03 7.22 33.08
CA TYR A 200 0.05 6.23 33.09
C TYR A 200 1.41 6.86 32.75
N PHE A 201 1.52 7.62 31.66
CA PHE A 201 2.79 8.17 31.21
C PHE A 201 3.31 9.30 32.10
N SER A 202 2.42 10.04 32.78
CA SER A 202 2.83 11.03 33.79
C SER A 202 3.31 10.39 35.09
N GLY A 203 2.88 9.17 35.39
CA GLY A 203 3.25 8.43 36.60
C GLY A 203 4.54 7.59 36.51
N ILE A 204 5.19 7.50 35.35
CA ILE A 204 6.39 6.68 35.16
C ILE A 204 7.62 7.50 34.76
N ALA A 205 8.80 7.03 35.15
CA ALA A 205 10.04 7.55 34.60
C ALA A 205 10.23 7.02 33.17
N LEU A 206 10.21 7.92 32.19
CA LEU A 206 10.39 7.54 30.79
C LEU A 206 11.83 7.10 30.51
N PRO A 207 12.03 6.03 29.72
CA PRO A 207 13.36 5.55 29.42
C PRO A 207 14.12 6.55 28.56
N THR A 208 15.38 6.77 28.93
CA THR A 208 16.34 7.60 28.17
C THR A 208 17.07 6.80 27.08
N GLN A 209 16.99 5.47 27.12
CA GLN A 209 17.55 4.59 26.11
C GLN A 209 16.51 4.21 25.06
N PRO A 210 16.95 3.90 23.81
CA PRO A 210 16.03 3.52 22.75
C PRO A 210 15.18 2.28 23.09
N VAL A 211 13.88 2.38 22.87
CA VAL A 211 12.91 1.30 23.13
C VAL A 211 12.42 0.69 21.83
N LYS A 212 12.70 -0.60 21.63
CA LYS A 212 12.13 -1.36 20.51
C LYS A 212 10.62 -1.56 20.73
N LEU A 213 9.80 -0.97 19.86
CA LEU A 213 8.34 -1.02 19.93
C LEU A 213 7.79 -2.23 19.14
N THR A 214 8.29 -2.44 17.92
CA THR A 214 7.94 -3.62 17.09
C THR A 214 9.20 -4.29 16.55
N ARG A 215 9.05 -5.42 15.83
CA ARG A 215 10.19 -6.11 15.18
C ARG A 215 11.02 -5.16 14.30
N CYS A 216 10.38 -4.14 13.72
CA CYS A 216 10.96 -3.22 12.75
C CYS A 216 10.94 -1.74 13.20
N SER A 217 10.61 -1.42 14.45
CA SER A 217 10.60 -0.03 14.94
C SER A 217 11.25 0.14 16.30
N THR A 218 12.11 1.15 16.40
CA THR A 218 12.82 1.54 17.63
C THR A 218 12.56 3.02 17.90
N LEU A 219 12.04 3.31 19.09
CA LEU A 219 11.80 4.66 19.58
C LEU A 219 13.07 5.17 20.22
N THR A 220 13.66 6.22 19.64
CA THR A 220 14.87 6.87 20.18
C THR A 220 14.55 7.96 21.19
N ASN A 221 13.35 8.56 21.11
CA ASN A 221 12.88 9.60 22.03
C ASN A 221 11.43 9.31 22.43
N CYS A 222 11.23 8.79 23.64
CA CYS A 222 9.92 8.42 24.16
C CYS A 222 9.05 9.65 24.49
N CYS A 223 9.62 10.73 25.04
CA CYS A 223 8.88 11.96 25.33
C CYS A 223 8.24 12.55 24.07
N LEU A 224 9.05 12.80 23.05
CA LEU A 224 8.58 13.40 21.80
C LEU A 224 7.54 12.51 21.09
N PHE A 225 7.73 11.19 21.17
CA PHE A 225 6.76 10.24 20.66
C PHE A 225 5.40 10.37 21.37
N ILE A 226 5.40 10.37 22.70
CA ILE A 226 4.16 10.47 23.50
C ILE A 226 3.45 11.80 23.25
N GLU A 227 4.18 12.92 23.33
CA GLU A 227 3.64 14.27 23.13
C GLU A 227 3.02 14.44 21.73
N SER A 228 3.72 14.00 20.68
CA SER A 228 3.22 14.11 19.31
C SER A 228 1.96 13.28 19.07
N HIS A 229 1.88 12.06 19.64
CA HIS A 229 0.71 11.20 19.47
C HIS A 229 -0.50 11.76 20.22
N PHE A 230 -0.32 12.25 21.46
CA PHE A 230 -1.41 12.90 22.19
C PHE A 230 -1.88 14.18 21.52
N ALA A 231 -0.97 15.01 20.98
CA ALA A 231 -1.36 16.21 20.24
C ALA A 231 -2.24 15.88 19.03
N ILE A 232 -1.89 14.83 18.27
CA ILE A 232 -2.68 14.38 17.12
C ILE A 232 -4.05 13.85 17.55
N LEU A 233 -4.12 13.05 18.62
CA LEU A 233 -5.36 12.48 19.14
C LEU A 233 -6.30 13.57 19.69
N LYS A 234 -5.77 14.53 20.47
CA LYS A 234 -6.55 15.67 21.00
C LYS A 234 -7.09 16.58 19.89
N ALA A 235 -6.30 16.81 18.84
CA ALA A 235 -6.73 17.62 17.69
C ALA A 235 -7.77 16.92 16.79
N ASN A 236 -7.93 15.59 16.92
CA ASN A 236 -8.76 14.78 16.03
C ASN A 236 -9.66 13.77 16.76
N GLN A 237 -10.16 14.15 17.94
CA GLN A 237 -11.01 13.28 18.76
C GLN A 237 -12.20 12.70 17.97
N GLY A 238 -12.46 11.41 18.17
CA GLY A 238 -13.57 10.67 17.56
C GLY A 238 -13.40 10.32 16.06
N LYS A 239 -12.30 10.71 15.41
CA LYS A 239 -12.04 10.38 13.99
C LYS A 239 -11.28 9.06 13.87
N GLN A 240 -11.95 8.01 13.40
CA GLN A 240 -11.36 6.66 13.22
C GLN A 240 -10.01 6.62 12.47
N ALA A 241 -9.77 7.54 11.53
CA ALA A 241 -8.50 7.64 10.80
C ALA A 241 -7.26 7.81 11.71
N TYR A 242 -7.45 8.27 12.96
CA TYR A 242 -6.37 8.52 13.92
C TYR A 242 -6.25 7.45 15.01
N LEU A 243 -7.08 6.41 14.96
CA LEU A 243 -6.97 5.23 15.84
C LEU A 243 -5.57 4.60 15.87
N PRO A 244 -4.80 4.54 14.77
CA PRO A 244 -3.44 4.02 14.82
C PRO A 244 -2.51 4.74 15.80
N TYR A 245 -2.73 6.02 16.10
CA TYR A 245 -1.93 6.76 17.08
C TYR A 245 -2.23 6.32 18.51
N LEU A 246 -3.50 6.00 18.81
CA LEU A 246 -3.91 5.47 20.10
C LEU A 246 -3.33 4.07 20.32
N ASN A 247 -3.48 3.18 19.32
CA ASN A 247 -2.94 1.81 19.38
C ASN A 247 -1.43 1.81 19.64
N ARG A 248 -0.68 2.74 19.01
CA ARG A 248 0.76 2.87 19.20
C ARG A 248 1.15 3.33 20.62
N LEU A 249 0.34 4.17 21.27
CA LEU A 249 0.55 4.54 22.67
C LEU A 249 0.27 3.36 23.60
N GLN A 250 -0.78 2.57 23.32
CA GLN A 250 -1.09 1.35 24.07
C GLN A 250 0.01 0.29 23.92
N GLU A 251 0.55 0.09 22.72
CA GLU A 251 1.71 -0.78 22.48
C GLU A 251 2.93 -0.31 23.30
N LEU A 252 3.20 1.00 23.32
CA LEU A 252 4.28 1.54 24.12
C LEU A 252 4.06 1.28 25.62
N LYS A 253 2.84 1.52 26.13
CA LYS A 253 2.47 1.19 27.51
C LYS A 253 2.78 -0.27 27.81
N GLN A 254 2.30 -1.22 26.99
CA GLN A 254 2.56 -2.66 27.17
C GLN A 254 4.06 -2.98 27.20
N VAL A 255 4.85 -2.42 26.28
CA VAL A 255 6.30 -2.64 26.24
C VAL A 255 6.99 -2.11 27.51
N LEU A 256 6.58 -0.95 28.00
CA LEU A 256 7.14 -0.37 29.23
C LEU A 256 6.70 -1.16 30.46
N THR A 257 5.42 -1.53 30.58
CA THR A 257 4.92 -2.34 31.70
C THR A 257 5.66 -3.69 31.77
N ASN A 258 5.83 -4.35 30.63
CA ASN A 258 6.53 -5.65 30.56
C ASN A 258 8.04 -5.55 30.82
N LYS A 259 8.68 -4.42 30.48
CA LYS A 259 10.12 -4.22 30.71
C LYS A 259 10.47 -3.78 32.12
N PHE A 260 9.57 -3.09 32.81
CA PHE A 260 9.85 -2.47 34.10
C PHE A 260 9.13 -3.13 35.29
N ASN A 261 8.36 -4.20 35.09
CA ASN A 261 7.70 -4.99 36.16
C ASN A 261 7.06 -4.12 37.25
N ILE A 262 6.24 -3.15 36.84
CA ILE A 262 5.45 -2.37 37.79
C ILE A 262 4.15 -3.15 38.02
N SER A 263 4.16 -3.99 39.05
CA SER A 263 2.98 -4.64 39.65
C SER A 263 2.22 -3.67 40.54
#